data_AF-A0A2H3KSU7-F1
#
_entry.id   AF-A0A2H3KSU7-F1
#
_cell.length_a   1.000
_cell.length_b   1.000
_cell.length_c   1.000
_cell.angle_alpha   90.00
_cell.angle_beta   90.00
_cell.angle_gamma   90.00
#
_symmetry.space_group_name_H-M   'P 1'
#
loop_
_entity.id
_entity.type
_entity.pdbx_description
1 polymer ?
#
loop_
_entity_poly.entity_id
_entity_poly.type
_entity_poly.pdbx_seq_one_letter_code
_entity_poly.pdbx_strand_id
1 'polypeptide(L)'
;MNVGVWTYLIIGVILFEVWYLVAFLYAYRQIGERLLLLPALQALLMLLAFAYLAVASVVGFDINMGVFIALLVTAMLISLFWRRNPNGLTRFIKSYPRGTLDVLGFRQPSLDLKRRVRTK
;
A
#
# COMPACT_ATOMS: atom_id res chain seq x y z
N MET A 1 29.13 8.01 9.93
CA MET A 1 27.71 8.09 9.50
C MET A 1 26.84 7.94 10.75
N ASN A 2 25.91 8.86 11.00
CA ASN A 2 25.08 8.84 12.22
C ASN A 2 24.08 7.69 12.16
N VAL A 3 24.28 6.67 13.02
CA VAL A 3 23.38 5.52 13.19
C VAL A 3 21.94 5.95 13.43
N GLY A 4 21.73 7.06 14.15
CA GLY A 4 20.40 7.60 14.42
C GLY A 4 19.61 7.97 13.15
N VAL A 5 20.25 8.47 12.09
CA VAL A 5 19.55 8.86 10.85
C VAL A 5 18.91 7.65 10.18
N TRP A 6 19.63 6.52 10.13
CA TRP A 6 19.12 5.27 9.54
C TRP A 6 17.93 4.71 10.33
N THR A 7 17.99 4.77 11.66
CA THR A 7 16.88 4.36 12.52
C THR A 7 15.63 5.20 12.27
N TYR A 8 15.76 6.52 12.19
CA TYR A 8 14.62 7.41 11.91
C TYR A 8 14.02 7.15 10.51
N LEU A 9 14.85 6.87 9.51
CA LEU A 9 14.39 6.52 8.17
C LEU A 9 13.60 5.21 8.17
N ILE A 10 14.09 4.16 8.85
CA ILE A 10 13.39 2.88 8.96
C ILE A 10 12.02 3.07 9.64
N ILE A 11 11.97 3.82 10.74
CA ILE A 11 10.71 4.12 11.44
C ILE A 11 9.76 4.89 10.52
N GLY A 12 10.25 5.90 9.80
CA GLY A 12 9.45 6.68 8.86
C GLY A 12 8.85 5.82 7.74
N VAL A 13 9.64 4.88 7.20
CA VAL A 13 9.17 3.92 6.19
C VAL A 13 8.11 2.99 6.78
N ILE A 14 8.32 2.44 7.99
CA ILE A 14 7.34 1.57 8.64
C ILE A 14 6.01 2.32 8.86
N LEU A 15 6.05 3.55 9.37
CA LEU A 15 4.85 4.37 9.58
C LEU A 15 4.12 4.66 8.25
N PHE A 16 4.88 4.97 7.20
CA PHE A 16 4.32 5.19 5.87
C PHE A 16 3.66 3.92 5.31
N GLU A 17 4.29 2.76 5.44
CA GLU A 17 3.73 1.47 4.97
C GLU A 17 2.47 1.08 5.75
N VAL A 18 2.43 1.32 7.06
CA VAL A 18 1.22 1.13 7.88
C VAL A 18 0.09 2.03 7.37
N TRP A 19 0.37 3.32 7.16
CA TRP A 19 -0.61 4.27 6.66
C TRP A 19 -1.14 3.86 5.26
N TYR A 20 -0.22 3.49 4.37
CA TYR A 20 -0.54 3.01 3.02
C TYR A 20 -1.43 1.76 3.08
N LEU A 21 -1.06 0.76 3.89
CA LEU A 21 -1.83 -0.46 4.10
C LEU A 21 -3.27 -0.14 4.56
N VAL A 22 -3.41 0.72 5.57
CA VAL A 22 -4.72 1.12 6.12
C VAL A 22 -5.56 1.86 5.08
N ALA A 23 -4.95 2.76 4.29
CA ALA A 23 -5.64 3.48 3.23
C ALA A 23 -6.25 2.54 2.18
N PHE A 24 -5.47 1.56 1.71
CA PHE A 24 -5.96 0.61 0.70
C PHE A 24 -6.98 -0.39 1.26
N LEU A 25 -6.84 -0.81 2.53
CA LEU A 25 -7.86 -1.63 3.19
C LEU A 25 -9.17 -0.86 3.39
N TYR A 26 -9.09 0.44 3.71
CA TYR A 26 -10.26 1.30 3.82
C TYR A 26 -10.97 1.47 2.48
N ALA A 27 -10.22 1.74 1.40
CA ALA A 27 -10.76 1.80 0.05
C ALA A 27 -11.38 0.47 -0.40
N TYR A 28 -10.74 -0.66 -0.05
CA TYR A 28 -11.29 -2.00 -0.29
C TYR A 28 -12.64 -2.18 0.42
N ARG A 29 -12.74 -1.79 1.69
CA ARG A 29 -13.98 -1.89 2.47
C ARG A 29 -15.12 -1.07 1.86
N GLN A 30 -14.81 0.06 1.22
CA GLN A 30 -15.82 0.94 0.63
C GLN A 30 -16.28 0.51 -0.77
N ILE A 31 -15.35 0.10 -1.64
CA ILE A 31 -15.65 -0.24 -3.05
C ILE A 31 -15.93 -1.73 -3.23
N GLY A 32 -15.36 -2.59 -2.37
CA GLY A 32 -15.44 -4.04 -2.47
C GLY A 32 -14.60 -4.63 -3.61
N GLU A 33 -13.66 -3.87 -4.18
CA GLU A 33 -12.85 -4.30 -5.32
C GLU A 33 -11.61 -5.06 -4.84
N ARG A 34 -11.63 -6.39 -5.01
CA ARG A 34 -10.60 -7.32 -4.49
C ARG A 34 -9.17 -6.98 -4.93
N LEU A 35 -9.00 -6.35 -6.09
CA LEU A 35 -7.66 -6.02 -6.56
C LEU A 35 -6.99 -4.94 -5.70
N LEU A 36 -7.74 -4.16 -4.91
CA LEU A 36 -7.17 -3.25 -3.89
C LEU A 36 -6.44 -3.98 -2.77
N LEU A 37 -6.64 -5.30 -2.65
CA LEU A 37 -5.85 -6.14 -1.74
C LEU A 37 -4.41 -6.35 -2.24
N LEU A 38 -4.12 -6.15 -3.54
CA LEU A 38 -2.76 -6.25 -4.08
C LEU A 38 -1.83 -5.14 -3.56
N PRO A 39 -2.18 -3.84 -3.66
CA PRO A 39 -1.37 -2.79 -3.05
C PRO A 39 -1.32 -2.90 -1.52
N ALA A 40 -2.38 -3.42 -0.87
CA ALA A 40 -2.34 -3.74 0.56
C ALA A 40 -1.30 -4.85 0.86
N LEU A 41 -1.30 -5.94 0.08
CA LEU A 41 -0.33 -7.03 0.21
C LEU A 41 1.10 -6.55 -0.06
N GLN A 42 1.29 -5.69 -1.06
CA GLN A 42 2.58 -5.05 -1.33
C GLN A 42 3.10 -4.30 -0.10
N ALA A 43 2.27 -3.46 0.51
CA ALA A 43 2.64 -2.71 1.72
C ALA A 43 2.93 -3.64 2.91
N LEU A 44 2.17 -4.73 3.05
CA LEU A 44 2.42 -5.74 4.08
C LEU A 44 3.77 -6.43 3.90
N LEU A 45 4.14 -6.78 2.66
CA LEU A 45 5.46 -7.37 2.37
C LEU A 45 6.60 -6.39 2.63
N MET A 46 6.42 -5.12 2.26
CA MET A 46 7.39 -4.06 2.57
C MET A 46 7.54 -3.90 4.09
N LEU A 47 6.43 -3.84 4.81
CA LEU A 47 6.42 -3.75 6.27
C LEU A 47 7.13 -4.94 6.92
N LEU A 48 6.91 -6.16 6.43
CA LEU A 48 7.64 -7.35 6.88
C LEU A 48 9.14 -7.26 6.61
N ALA A 49 9.54 -6.78 5.43
CA ALA A 49 10.95 -6.63 5.08
C ALA A 49 11.66 -5.61 6.00
N PHE A 50 11.03 -4.46 6.25
CA PHE A 50 11.60 -3.42 7.12
C PHE A 50 11.50 -3.78 8.61
N ALA A 51 10.44 -4.48 9.04
CA ALA A 51 10.35 -5.03 10.38
C ALA A 51 11.44 -6.07 10.62
N TYR A 52 11.70 -6.94 9.63
CA TYR A 52 12.78 -7.93 9.71
C TYR A 52 14.15 -7.26 9.89
N LEU A 53 14.45 -6.21 9.12
CA LEU A 53 15.67 -5.42 9.29
C LEU A 53 15.73 -4.74 10.67
N ALA A 54 14.63 -4.15 11.12
CA ALA A 54 14.57 -3.47 12.40
C ALA A 54 14.85 -4.44 13.55
N VAL A 55 14.20 -5.62 13.55
CA VAL A 55 14.43 -6.64 14.58
C VAL A 55 15.85 -7.19 14.51
N ALA A 56 16.40 -7.44 13.31
CA ALA A 56 17.79 -7.86 13.14
C ALA A 56 18.78 -6.85 13.75
N SER A 57 18.51 -5.55 13.57
CA SER A 57 19.35 -4.49 14.13
C SER A 57 19.29 -4.37 15.66
N VAL A 58 18.16 -4.75 16.28
CA VAL A 58 17.96 -4.66 17.74
C VAL A 58 18.44 -5.92 18.45
N VAL A 59 18.13 -7.09 17.89
CA VAL A 59 18.44 -8.41 18.48
C VAL A 59 19.86 -8.85 18.12
N GLY A 60 20.45 -8.29 17.06
CA GLY A 60 21.83 -8.56 16.66
C GLY A 60 22.03 -9.89 15.94
N PHE A 61 21.01 -10.39 15.23
CA PHE A 61 21.14 -11.60 14.41
C PHE A 61 21.50 -11.27 12.95
N ASP A 62 22.19 -12.19 12.29
CA ASP A 62 22.58 -12.02 10.88
C ASP A 62 21.38 -12.03 9.94
N ILE A 63 21.30 -11.02 9.08
CA ILE A 63 20.22 -10.88 8.10
C ILE A 63 20.36 -11.95 7.03
N ASN A 64 19.34 -12.81 6.89
CA ASN A 64 19.25 -13.70 5.74
C ASN A 64 18.88 -12.88 4.50
N MET A 65 19.89 -12.55 3.69
CA MET A 65 19.72 -11.77 2.46
C MET A 65 18.74 -12.43 1.48
N GLY A 66 18.67 -13.76 1.42
CA GLY A 66 17.74 -14.46 0.54
C GLY A 66 16.28 -14.16 0.89
N VAL A 67 15.93 -14.19 2.17
CA VAL A 67 14.58 -13.85 2.65
C VAL A 67 14.26 -12.38 2.40
N PHE A 68 15.20 -11.49 2.71
CA PHE A 68 15.01 -10.05 2.52
C PHE A 68 14.79 -9.69 1.04
N ILE A 69 15.63 -10.21 0.15
CA ILE A 69 15.50 -10.00 -1.30
C ILE A 69 14.20 -10.61 -1.82
N ALA A 70 13.82 -11.81 -1.38
CA ALA A 70 12.58 -12.45 -1.79
C ALA A 70 11.35 -11.61 -1.43
N LEU A 71 11.31 -11.01 -0.23
CA LEU A 71 10.22 -10.11 0.18
C LEU A 71 10.13 -8.88 -0.73
N LEU A 72 11.26 -8.23 -1.01
CA LEU A 72 11.30 -7.04 -1.87
C LEU A 72 10.94 -7.34 -3.32
N VAL A 73 11.47 -8.43 -3.89
CA VAL A 73 11.17 -8.85 -5.27
C VAL A 73 9.69 -9.21 -5.39
N THR A 74 9.13 -9.93 -4.41
CA THR A 74 7.70 -10.27 -4.41
C THR A 74 6.83 -9.02 -4.32
N ALA A 75 7.17 -8.05 -3.46
CA ALA A 75 6.48 -6.77 -3.38
C ALA A 75 6.53 -6.01 -4.72
N MET A 76 7.69 -5.98 -5.38
CA MET A 76 7.86 -5.36 -6.70
C MET A 76 6.98 -6.01 -7.76
N LEU A 77 6.95 -7.34 -7.83
CA LEU A 77 6.13 -8.09 -8.78
C LEU A 77 4.64 -7.82 -8.58
N ILE A 78 4.17 -7.76 -7.32
CA ILE A 78 2.79 -7.42 -6.99
C ILE A 78 2.46 -6.00 -7.45
N SER A 79 3.36 -5.04 -7.22
CA SER A 79 3.16 -3.64 -7.65
C SER A 79 3.04 -3.52 -9.17
N LEU A 80 3.91 -4.23 -9.91
CA LEU A 80 3.86 -4.30 -11.37
C LEU A 80 2.57 -4.95 -11.87
N PHE A 81 2.19 -6.08 -11.28
CA PHE A 81 0.98 -6.81 -11.65
C PHE A 81 -0.27 -5.96 -11.45
N TRP A 82 -0.41 -5.32 -10.29
CA TRP A 82 -1.52 -4.41 -9.99
C TRP A 82 -1.63 -3.27 -11.00
N ARG A 83 -0.50 -2.60 -11.33
CA ARG A 83 -0.49 -1.48 -12.28
C ARG A 83 -0.81 -1.89 -13.71
N ARG A 84 -0.47 -3.12 -14.10
CA ARG A 84 -0.67 -3.64 -15.45
C ARG A 84 -2.04 -4.27 -15.69
N ASN A 85 -2.91 -4.35 -14.68
CA ASN A 85 -4.17 -5.07 -14.80
C ASN A 85 -5.36 -4.13 -15.08
N PRO A 86 -5.73 -3.88 -16.35
CA PRO A 86 -6.77 -2.91 -16.70
C PRO A 86 -8.18 -3.33 -16.27
N ASN A 87 -8.42 -4.64 -16.10
CA ASN A 87 -9.77 -5.20 -16.06
C ASN A 87 -10.48 -5.11 -14.71
N GLY A 88 -9.79 -4.74 -13.63
CA GLY A 88 -10.45 -4.59 -12.32
C GLY A 88 -9.98 -3.39 -11.53
N LEU A 89 -9.67 -2.33 -12.27
CA LEU A 89 -9.55 -0.96 -11.77
C LEU A 89 -10.75 -0.11 -12.22
N THR A 90 -11.71 -0.67 -12.95
CA THR A 90 -12.80 0.11 -13.57
C THR A 90 -13.71 0.75 -12.51
N ARG A 91 -13.97 0.07 -11.38
CA ARG A 91 -14.74 0.65 -10.27
C ARG A 91 -13.87 1.62 -9.47
N PHE A 92 -12.60 1.31 -9.29
CA PHE A 92 -11.61 2.17 -8.67
C PHE A 92 -11.49 3.52 -9.37
N ILE A 93 -11.21 3.53 -10.67
CA ILE A 93 -11.06 4.75 -11.47
C ILE A 93 -12.36 5.57 -11.49
N LYS A 94 -13.52 4.91 -11.51
CA LYS A 94 -14.82 5.58 -11.45
C LYS A 94 -15.11 6.20 -10.08
N SER A 95 -14.69 5.54 -9.01
CA SER A 95 -14.94 5.97 -7.62
C SER A 95 -13.90 6.97 -7.10
N TYR A 96 -12.67 6.87 -7.61
CA TYR A 96 -11.50 7.68 -7.27
C TYR A 96 -10.88 8.26 -8.54
N PRO A 97 -11.35 9.43 -8.99
CA PRO A 97 -10.85 10.05 -10.23
C PRO A 97 -9.38 10.47 -10.13
N ARG A 98 -8.85 10.73 -8.93
CA ARG A 98 -7.40 10.99 -8.72
C ARG A 98 -6.63 9.72 -8.33
N GLY A 99 -7.27 8.55 -8.44
CA GLY A 99 -6.67 7.26 -8.17
C GLY A 99 -6.12 7.14 -6.76
N THR A 100 -4.83 6.79 -6.66
CA THR A 100 -4.16 6.51 -5.38
C THR A 100 -4.09 7.72 -4.45
N LEU A 101 -4.08 8.95 -4.96
CA LEU A 101 -4.05 10.15 -4.12
C LEU A 101 -5.33 10.32 -3.31
N ASP A 102 -6.49 9.96 -3.86
CA ASP A 102 -7.76 10.03 -3.13
C ASP A 102 -7.83 8.93 -2.05
N VAL A 103 -7.27 7.75 -2.32
CA VAL A 103 -7.17 6.65 -1.35
C VAL A 103 -6.29 7.03 -0.17
N LEU A 104 -5.09 7.56 -0.45
CA LEU A 104 -4.15 8.00 0.58
C LEU A 104 -4.73 9.13 1.43
N GLY A 105 -5.52 10.01 0.81
CA GLY A 105 -6.26 11.05 1.52
C GLY A 105 -7.50 10.57 2.29
N PHE A 106 -7.76 9.26 2.36
CA PHE A 106 -8.98 8.67 2.96
C PHE A 106 -10.29 9.30 2.46
N ARG A 107 -10.32 9.75 1.20
CA ARG A 107 -11.52 10.38 0.66
C ARG A 107 -12.62 9.37 0.46
N GLN A 108 -13.87 9.81 0.61
CA GLN A 108 -15.01 8.95 0.28
C GLN A 108 -15.12 8.76 -1.24
N PRO A 109 -15.51 7.56 -1.71
CA PRO A 109 -15.70 7.29 -3.12
C PRO A 109 -16.85 8.14 -3.65
N SER A 110 -16.69 8.73 -4.84
CA SER A 110 -17.75 9.53 -5.43
C SER A 110 -18.94 8.63 -5.81
N LEU A 111 -19.97 8.62 -4.98
CA LEU A 111 -21.26 7.99 -5.28
C LEU A 111 -21.96 8.82 -6.37
N ASP A 112 -21.97 8.28 -7.59
CA ASP A 112 -22.83 8.67 -8.71
C ASP A 112 -23.28 10.14 -8.74
N LEU A 113 -22.48 10.99 -9.40
CA LEU A 113 -22.90 12.34 -9.84
C LEU A 113 -24.22 12.32 -10.64
N LYS A 114 -24.64 11.15 -11.17
CA LYS A 114 -25.92 10.95 -11.86
C LYS A 114 -27.15 11.18 -10.98
N ARG A 115 -27.08 11.06 -9.64
CA ARG A 115 -28.26 11.28 -8.79
C ARG A 115 -28.64 12.76 -8.63
N ARG A 116 -27.73 13.70 -8.94
CA ARG A 116 -28.00 15.15 -8.86
C ARG A 116 -28.68 15.75 -10.09
N VAL A 117 -28.91 14.99 -11.15
CA VAL A 117 -29.55 15.49 -12.39
C VAL A 117 -31.03 15.07 -12.50
N ARG A 118 -31.49 14.09 -11.71
CA ARG A 118 -32.89 13.58 -11.75
C ARG A 118 -33.79 14.16 -10.65
N THR A 119 -33.56 15.42 -10.30
CA THR A 119 -34.48 16.23 -9.49
C THR A 119 -34.56 17.61 -10.11
N LYS A 120 -35.20 17.69 -11.28
CA LYS A 120 -35.84 18.90 -11.80
C LYS A 120 -37.07 18.45 -12.57
#